data_AF-A0A7S4I8H4-F1
#
_entry.id   AF-A0A7S4I8H4-F1
#
_cell.length_a   1.000
_cell.length_b   1.000
_cell.length_c   1.000
_cell.angle_alpha   90.00
_cell.angle_beta   90.00
_cell.angle_gamma   90.00
#
_symmetry.space_group_name_H-M   'P 1'
#
loop_
_entity.id
_entity.type
_entity.pdbx_description
1 polymer ?
#
loop_
_entity_poly.entity_id
_entity_poly.type
_entity_poly.pdbx_seq_one_letter_code
_entity_poly.pdbx_strand_id
1 'polypeptide(L)'
;MRERRSGTPQDRGSATVRTSRDESPAIDPESHTCNKSSKTHRLGSSATSSPSVIRVLLENSVVRAAVSFFVLLLVLASIIFLTGRTKVLSSPKLGHGPGYYATVLFASIPVLVALSVASQRKYESNERVVAAAFAISIAGNQLPRVVAKFGAAALAAGFGLATRPAVHSSKSRDYGAGKKRSEISTEEEEPGGRGNVQEYRGPLGLTLKPLAFLSTFFLVAVLLTENFLVWVVSATYKPGQDSPYPEALQDNGQIVVTYLMDVLGLTRRDAQDLRDAFNVQWALVSSAVAGALLGCELGLGRAKSRSMWAVGMRAVLALACARAVRGISFILTVLPSQVQGCYRHKYPYPPPTEWIDWILVGIKPAARGGCNDLIVSGHATVTSILACVATSVGDNTLFSIAVWSLLTLDYLVEVLQGFHYSVDMWLGAIITSLIFRSLALVEDIHDPEPKPNFAPLSSIKVTDVFAYGAPAFLGFVVLTVTNEATANVWIVLYMVAAVVTQLKGMAHVSRNVLICTMYIALGIYL
;
A
#
# COMPACT_ATOMS: atom_id res chain seq x y z
N MET A 1 -20.07 -61.24 21.54
CA MET A 1 -18.87 -62.05 21.93
C MET A 1 -17.91 -61.12 22.65
N ARG A 2 -18.01 -60.98 23.98
CA ARG A 2 -17.24 -61.67 25.04
C ARG A 2 -15.74 -61.28 25.08
N GLU A 3 -15.45 -60.44 26.08
CA GLU A 3 -14.19 -60.18 26.80
C GLU A 3 -12.98 -61.11 26.59
N ARG A 4 -11.77 -60.52 26.60
CA ARG A 4 -10.76 -60.82 27.64
C ARG A 4 -9.65 -59.77 27.77
N ARG A 5 -9.17 -59.67 29.02
CA ARG A 5 -8.25 -58.70 29.62
C ARG A 5 -6.76 -59.07 29.49
N SER A 6 -5.96 -58.04 29.83
CA SER A 6 -4.74 -58.04 30.68
C SER A 6 -3.38 -58.49 30.14
N GLY A 7 -2.41 -57.58 30.28
CA GLY A 7 -0.97 -57.90 30.31
C GLY A 7 -0.06 -56.66 30.39
N THR A 8 0.22 -56.19 31.61
CA THR A 8 1.44 -55.47 32.03
C THR A 8 1.89 -56.14 33.34
N PRO A 9 3.14 -56.06 33.86
CA PRO A 9 4.21 -55.07 33.58
C PRO A 9 5.67 -55.64 33.53
N GLN A 10 6.67 -54.84 33.11
CA GLN A 10 7.97 -54.68 33.82
C GLN A 10 8.99 -53.76 33.10
N ASP A 11 9.33 -52.66 33.78
CA ASP A 11 10.64 -52.04 34.06
C ASP A 11 11.94 -52.51 33.35
N ARG A 12 12.67 -51.55 32.75
CA ARG A 12 14.00 -51.02 33.18
C ARG A 12 14.74 -50.34 32.02
N GLY A 13 15.26 -49.13 32.25
CA GLY A 13 16.30 -48.54 31.42
C GLY A 13 16.38 -47.01 31.47
N SER A 14 16.78 -46.42 32.61
CA SER A 14 17.16 -45.00 32.65
C SER A 14 18.55 -44.83 32.02
N ALA A 15 18.62 -44.16 30.87
CA ALA A 15 19.88 -43.68 30.30
C ALA A 15 20.09 -42.22 30.71
N THR A 16 21.02 -42.02 31.64
CA THR A 16 21.50 -40.71 32.10
C THR A 16 22.41 -40.12 31.01
N VAL A 17 21.93 -39.12 30.26
CA VAL A 17 22.76 -38.37 29.32
C VAL A 17 23.48 -37.25 30.09
N ARG A 18 24.80 -37.40 30.23
CA ARG A 18 25.73 -36.36 30.69
C ARG A 18 25.76 -35.22 29.66
N THR A 19 25.36 -34.02 30.06
CA THR A 19 25.71 -32.78 29.37
C THR A 19 27.01 -32.24 29.95
N SER A 20 28.10 -32.32 29.18
CA SER A 20 29.35 -31.59 29.44
C SER A 20 29.12 -30.11 29.17
N ARG A 21 29.35 -29.28 30.20
CA ARG A 21 29.54 -27.83 30.07
C ARG A 21 30.93 -27.62 29.49
N ASP A 22 30.99 -27.12 28.26
CA ASP A 22 32.18 -26.40 27.78
C ASP A 22 31.95 -24.91 28.04
N GLU A 23 32.83 -24.37 28.88
CA GLU A 23 32.99 -22.94 29.11
C GLU A 23 33.59 -22.31 27.85
N SER A 24 32.95 -21.25 27.34
CA SER A 24 33.55 -20.33 26.38
C SER A 24 33.51 -18.92 26.96
N PRO A 25 34.55 -18.10 26.68
CA PRO A 25 34.86 -16.94 27.48
C PRO A 25 33.96 -15.75 27.16
N ALA A 26 33.73 -14.95 28.21
CA ALA A 26 33.03 -13.69 28.18
C ALA A 26 33.64 -12.73 27.14
N ILE A 27 32.78 -12.21 26.26
CA ILE A 27 33.07 -11.07 25.39
C ILE A 27 32.48 -9.84 26.08
N ASP A 28 33.35 -8.91 26.46
CA ASP A 28 33.02 -7.59 26.98
C ASP A 28 32.16 -6.79 26.00
N PRO A 29 31.07 -6.15 26.44
CA PRO A 29 30.37 -5.18 25.63
C PRO A 29 31.06 -3.82 25.75
N GLU A 30 31.98 -3.52 24.84
CA GLU A 30 32.46 -2.16 24.64
C GLU A 30 31.30 -1.24 24.22
N SER A 31 31.06 -0.24 25.06
CA SER A 31 30.12 0.84 24.89
C SER A 31 30.54 1.79 23.77
N HIS A 32 30.01 1.60 22.56
CA HIS A 32 30.03 2.65 21.54
C HIS A 32 28.94 3.70 21.81
N THR A 33 29.24 4.65 22.69
CA THR A 33 28.51 5.91 22.79
C THR A 33 28.82 6.77 21.57
N CYS A 34 27.96 6.70 20.54
CA CYS A 34 27.98 7.63 19.42
C CYS A 34 27.48 9.01 19.91
N ASN A 35 28.41 9.83 20.38
CA ASN A 35 28.16 11.19 20.81
C ASN A 35 27.89 12.09 19.58
N LYS A 36 26.63 12.12 19.10
CA LYS A 36 26.18 13.12 18.13
C LYS A 36 26.00 14.46 18.83
N SER A 37 27.08 15.22 18.93
CA SER A 37 27.05 16.64 19.28
C SER A 37 26.41 17.43 18.13
N SER A 38 25.10 17.70 18.22
CA SER A 38 24.43 18.62 17.30
C SER A 38 24.70 20.06 17.72
N LYS A 39 25.79 20.65 17.24
CA LYS A 39 25.94 22.12 17.23
C LYS A 39 24.94 22.70 16.24
N THR A 40 23.84 23.23 16.76
CA THR A 40 22.85 24.00 16.01
C THR A 40 23.39 25.40 15.72
N HIS A 41 24.10 25.56 14.60
CA HIS A 41 24.33 26.89 14.03
C HIS A 41 23.01 27.43 13.46
N ARG A 42 22.36 28.34 14.20
CA ARG A 42 21.29 29.20 13.67
C ARG A 42 21.90 30.22 12.71
N LEU A 43 22.03 29.84 11.44
CA LEU A 43 22.21 30.81 10.36
C LEU A 43 20.84 31.44 10.07
N GLY A 44 20.69 32.71 10.45
CA GLY A 44 19.54 33.54 10.11
C GLY A 44 19.51 33.81 8.61
N SER A 45 18.85 32.95 7.84
CA SER A 45 18.42 33.29 6.49
C SER A 45 16.97 33.78 6.55
N SER A 46 16.76 35.06 6.24
CA SER A 46 15.46 35.67 6.00
C SER A 46 14.92 35.21 4.65
N ALA A 47 14.66 33.91 4.50
CA ALA A 47 13.93 33.39 3.36
C ALA A 47 12.47 33.86 3.50
N THR A 48 12.05 34.77 2.63
CA THR A 48 10.65 35.15 2.44
C THR A 48 9.84 33.89 2.19
N SER A 49 9.09 33.45 3.18
CA SER A 49 8.31 32.22 3.12
C SER A 49 7.16 32.41 2.14
N SER A 50 7.37 31.98 0.90
CA SER A 50 6.30 31.85 -0.08
C SER A 50 5.14 31.09 0.60
N PRO A 51 3.90 31.63 0.60
CA PRO A 51 2.78 31.02 1.29
C PRO A 51 2.66 29.56 0.84
N SER A 52 2.63 28.64 1.80
CA SER A 52 2.64 27.22 1.49
C SER A 52 1.49 26.90 0.53
N VAL A 53 1.74 26.05 -0.46
CA VAL A 53 0.73 25.62 -1.44
C VAL A 53 -0.54 25.12 -0.73
N ILE A 54 -0.41 24.54 0.46
CA ILE A 54 -1.52 24.16 1.33
C ILE A 54 -2.32 25.37 1.83
N ARG A 55 -1.65 26.46 2.24
CA ARG A 55 -2.35 27.68 2.64
C ARG A 55 -3.16 28.23 1.47
N VAL A 56 -2.60 28.24 0.26
CA VAL A 56 -3.31 28.63 -0.97
C VAL A 56 -4.46 27.67 -1.27
N LEU A 57 -4.26 26.35 -1.12
CA LEU A 57 -5.31 25.35 -1.28
C LEU A 57 -6.43 25.52 -0.24
N LEU A 58 -6.12 25.71 1.04
CA LEU A 58 -7.12 25.87 2.09
C LEU A 58 -7.81 27.24 2.08
N GLU A 59 -7.10 28.29 1.66
CA GLU A 59 -7.65 29.64 1.53
C GLU A 59 -8.47 29.80 0.24
N ASN A 60 -8.22 28.98 -0.79
CA ASN A 60 -9.04 28.97 -2.01
C ASN A 60 -10.48 28.56 -1.68
N SER A 61 -11.42 29.47 -1.94
CA SER A 61 -12.84 29.28 -1.66
C SER A 61 -13.42 28.04 -2.35
N VAL A 62 -12.92 27.67 -3.52
CA VAL A 62 -13.37 26.51 -4.29
C VAL A 62 -12.93 25.21 -3.62
N VAL A 63 -11.68 25.13 -3.19
CA VAL A 63 -11.15 23.94 -2.48
C VAL A 63 -11.79 23.83 -1.09
N ARG A 64 -11.97 24.96 -0.40
CA ARG A 64 -12.68 24.99 0.89
C ARG A 64 -14.13 24.56 0.72
N ALA A 65 -14.83 25.02 -0.31
CA ALA A 65 -16.18 24.58 -0.64
C ALA A 65 -16.21 23.10 -1.03
N ALA A 66 -15.23 22.59 -1.79
CA ALA A 66 -15.13 21.18 -2.15
C ALA A 66 -14.87 20.31 -0.91
N VAL A 67 -13.97 20.71 -0.01
CA VAL A 67 -13.71 20.02 1.27
C VAL A 67 -14.92 20.09 2.18
N SER A 68 -15.57 21.25 2.32
CA SER A 68 -16.80 21.40 3.11
C SER A 68 -17.96 20.61 2.53
N PHE A 69 -18.12 20.58 1.21
CA PHE A 69 -19.10 19.76 0.51
C PHE A 69 -18.79 18.28 0.68
N PHE A 70 -17.52 17.89 0.64
CA PHE A 70 -17.11 16.51 0.87
C PHE A 70 -17.33 16.10 2.33
N VAL A 71 -16.97 16.95 3.31
CA VAL A 71 -17.26 16.72 4.74
C VAL A 71 -18.77 16.67 4.98
N LEU A 72 -19.54 17.55 4.33
CA LEU A 72 -21.01 17.52 4.38
C LEU A 72 -21.54 16.22 3.77
N LEU A 73 -21.01 15.77 2.62
CA LEU A 73 -21.31 14.48 2.02
C LEU A 73 -20.90 13.32 2.92
N LEU A 74 -19.78 13.41 3.66
CA LEU A 74 -19.37 12.38 4.61
C LEU A 74 -20.30 12.35 5.81
N VAL A 75 -20.68 13.51 6.36
CA VAL A 75 -21.65 13.61 7.45
C VAL A 75 -23.01 13.10 6.99
N LEU A 76 -23.47 13.50 5.80
CA LEU A 76 -24.68 12.96 5.18
C LEU A 76 -24.55 11.48 4.89
N ALA A 77 -23.41 10.98 4.42
CA ALA A 77 -23.19 9.57 4.17
C ALA A 77 -23.11 8.77 5.48
N SER A 78 -22.57 9.32 6.55
CA SER A 78 -22.60 8.73 7.90
C SER A 78 -24.02 8.75 8.46
N ILE A 79 -24.78 9.83 8.27
CA ILE A 79 -26.20 9.91 8.64
C ILE A 79 -27.01 8.94 7.79
N ILE A 80 -26.80 8.85 6.47
CA ILE A 80 -27.41 7.89 5.53
C ILE A 80 -26.91 6.47 5.79
N PHE A 81 -25.72 6.26 6.34
CA PHE A 81 -25.27 4.95 6.79
C PHE A 81 -26.05 4.53 8.04
N LEU A 82 -26.19 5.46 8.99
CA LEU A 82 -27.02 5.28 10.18
C LEU A 82 -28.53 5.17 9.87
N THR A 83 -29.01 5.78 8.78
CA THR A 83 -30.46 5.93 8.48
C THR A 83 -30.95 5.18 7.22
N GLY A 84 -30.09 4.89 6.25
CA GLY A 84 -30.39 4.37 4.91
C GLY A 84 -29.80 3.00 4.60
N ARG A 85 -28.72 2.58 5.30
CA ARG A 85 -28.36 1.16 5.46
C ARG A 85 -29.11 0.49 6.62
N THR A 86 -30.21 1.12 7.02
CA THR A 86 -31.32 0.50 7.74
C THR A 86 -31.84 -0.75 7.04
N LYS A 87 -31.56 -1.10 5.77
CA LYS A 87 -31.85 -2.50 5.36
C LYS A 87 -31.05 -3.58 6.13
N VAL A 88 -29.90 -3.24 6.70
CA VAL A 88 -29.14 -4.11 7.63
C VAL A 88 -29.57 -3.85 9.08
N LEU A 89 -29.71 -2.59 9.51
CA LEU A 89 -30.11 -2.21 10.88
C LEU A 89 -31.63 -2.22 11.18
N SER A 90 -32.47 -2.30 10.15
CA SER A 90 -33.94 -2.23 10.15
C SER A 90 -34.56 -3.38 9.35
N SER A 91 -33.80 -4.43 9.04
CA SER A 91 -34.43 -5.75 8.88
C SER A 91 -34.90 -6.13 10.28
N PRO A 92 -36.21 -6.09 10.60
CA PRO A 92 -36.71 -6.34 11.95
C PRO A 92 -36.59 -7.82 12.35
N LYS A 93 -35.90 -8.63 11.55
CA LYS A 93 -35.79 -10.09 11.67
C LYS A 93 -34.45 -10.58 12.22
N LEU A 94 -33.44 -9.72 12.42
CA LEU A 94 -32.24 -10.08 13.17
C LEU A 94 -32.05 -9.08 14.32
N GLY A 95 -32.44 -9.49 15.52
CA GLY A 95 -32.05 -8.79 16.74
C GLY A 95 -30.54 -8.96 16.94
N HIS A 96 -29.74 -8.04 16.38
CA HIS A 96 -28.31 -7.99 16.67
C HIS A 96 -28.13 -7.79 18.18
N GLY A 97 -27.34 -8.66 18.81
CA GLY A 97 -27.07 -8.61 20.24
C GLY A 97 -26.18 -7.41 20.64
N PRO A 98 -26.05 -7.12 21.94
CA PRO A 98 -25.19 -6.03 22.43
C PRO A 98 -23.72 -6.16 22.00
N GLY A 99 -23.23 -7.38 21.78
CA GLY A 99 -21.86 -7.61 21.31
C GLY A 99 -21.61 -7.08 19.89
N TYR A 100 -22.61 -7.11 18.99
CA TYR A 100 -22.48 -6.50 17.66
C TYR A 100 -22.21 -5.00 17.74
N TYR A 101 -22.99 -4.27 18.54
CA TYR A 101 -22.81 -2.84 18.72
C TYR A 101 -21.50 -2.49 19.43
N ALA A 102 -21.07 -3.31 20.40
CA ALA A 102 -19.76 -3.16 21.00
C ALA A 102 -18.65 -3.30 19.95
N THR A 103 -18.71 -4.32 19.10
CA THR A 103 -17.73 -4.53 18.03
C THR A 103 -17.71 -3.39 17.02
N VAL A 104 -18.87 -2.89 16.59
CA VAL A 104 -18.95 -1.71 15.71
C VAL A 104 -18.32 -0.49 16.38
N LEU A 105 -18.60 -0.26 17.67
CA LEU A 105 -18.01 0.82 18.44
C LEU A 105 -16.49 0.70 18.49
N PHE A 106 -15.95 -0.47 18.86
CA PHE A 106 -14.51 -0.71 18.91
C PHE A 106 -13.84 -0.54 17.53
N ALA A 107 -14.43 -1.08 16.48
CA ALA A 107 -13.90 -0.98 15.12
C ALA A 107 -13.99 0.45 14.55
N SER A 108 -14.87 1.30 15.09
CA SER A 108 -14.95 2.72 14.74
C SER A 108 -13.85 3.58 15.38
N ILE A 109 -13.22 3.14 16.49
CA ILE A 109 -12.19 3.91 17.20
C ILE A 109 -11.02 4.31 16.28
N PRO A 110 -10.43 3.41 15.47
CA PRO A 110 -9.41 3.79 14.49
C PRO A 110 -9.83 4.91 13.53
N VAL A 111 -11.08 4.89 13.08
CA VAL A 111 -11.62 5.91 12.16
C VAL A 111 -11.72 7.25 12.88
N LEU A 112 -12.23 7.27 14.11
CA LEU A 112 -12.30 8.47 14.94
C LEU A 112 -10.92 9.04 15.26
N VAL A 113 -9.93 8.17 15.52
CA VAL A 113 -8.53 8.58 15.70
C VAL A 113 -7.98 9.23 14.43
N ALA A 114 -8.18 8.62 13.26
CA ALA A 114 -7.76 9.20 11.99
C ALA A 114 -8.41 10.58 11.72
N LEU A 115 -9.72 10.72 11.98
CA LEU A 115 -10.43 12.01 11.88
C LEU A 115 -9.90 13.05 12.87
N SER A 116 -9.58 12.64 14.09
CA SER A 116 -8.99 13.51 15.12
C SER A 116 -7.61 14.01 14.68
N VAL A 117 -6.77 13.13 14.12
CA VAL A 117 -5.46 13.54 13.56
C VAL A 117 -5.64 14.47 12.36
N ALA A 118 -6.57 14.18 11.44
CA ALA A 118 -6.84 15.02 10.28
C ALA A 118 -7.30 16.45 10.64
N SER A 119 -8.10 16.59 11.70
CA SER A 119 -8.73 17.86 12.09
C SER A 119 -7.84 18.75 12.96
N GLN A 120 -6.94 18.18 13.76
CA GLN A 120 -6.12 18.94 14.70
C GLN A 120 -5.00 19.72 13.99
N ARG A 121 -5.04 21.05 14.12
CA ARG A 121 -4.04 21.97 13.54
C ARG A 121 -2.61 21.80 14.09
N LYS A 122 -2.46 21.13 15.23
CA LYS A 122 -1.16 20.89 15.86
C LYS A 122 -0.28 19.88 15.09
N TYR A 123 -0.89 19.06 14.23
CA TYR A 123 -0.18 18.08 13.43
C TYR A 123 0.34 18.67 12.13
N GLU A 124 1.46 18.13 11.67
CA GLU A 124 2.06 18.49 10.39
C GLU A 124 1.11 18.20 9.23
N SER A 125 1.22 18.98 8.17
CA SER A 125 0.20 18.95 7.12
C SER A 125 0.17 17.62 6.35
N ASN A 126 1.30 16.93 6.19
CA ASN A 126 1.36 15.59 5.62
C ASN A 126 0.59 14.58 6.49
N GLU A 127 0.77 14.60 7.81
CA GLU A 127 0.09 13.68 8.73
C GLU A 127 -1.42 13.84 8.61
N ARG A 128 -1.88 15.10 8.57
CA ARG A 128 -3.29 15.43 8.41
C ARG A 128 -3.85 14.94 7.09
N VAL A 129 -3.12 15.10 5.99
CA VAL A 129 -3.55 14.66 4.65
C VAL A 129 -3.60 13.13 4.57
N VAL A 130 -2.60 12.42 5.11
CA VAL A 130 -2.59 10.95 5.14
C VAL A 130 -3.77 10.42 5.97
N ALA A 131 -3.98 10.96 7.16
CA ALA A 131 -5.09 10.57 8.02
C ALA A 131 -6.46 10.92 7.43
N ALA A 132 -6.57 12.09 6.77
CA ALA A 132 -7.77 12.48 6.05
C ALA A 132 -8.08 11.52 4.90
N ALA A 133 -7.09 11.20 4.06
CA ALA A 133 -7.25 10.26 2.95
C ALA A 133 -7.71 8.87 3.42
N PHE A 134 -7.18 8.40 4.55
CA PHE A 134 -7.60 7.16 5.18
C PHE A 134 -9.08 7.20 5.60
N ALA A 135 -9.48 8.21 6.39
CA ALA A 135 -10.85 8.31 6.89
C ALA A 135 -11.88 8.62 5.80
N ILE A 136 -11.52 9.48 4.84
CA ILE A 136 -12.33 9.82 3.66
C ILE A 136 -12.62 8.57 2.85
N SER A 137 -11.64 7.70 2.65
CA SER A 137 -11.83 6.46 1.89
C SER A 137 -12.84 5.54 2.55
N ILE A 138 -12.71 5.31 3.87
CA ILE A 138 -13.66 4.51 4.66
C ILE A 138 -15.09 5.04 4.53
N ALA A 139 -15.26 6.36 4.66
CA ALA A 139 -16.58 6.97 4.56
C ALA A 139 -17.09 7.01 3.09
N GLY A 140 -16.19 7.18 2.12
CA GLY A 140 -16.48 7.12 0.69
C GLY A 140 -16.93 5.74 0.23
N ASN A 141 -16.46 4.67 0.88
CA ASN A 141 -16.91 3.30 0.62
C ASN A 141 -18.38 3.06 0.99
N GLN A 142 -19.00 3.96 1.76
CA GLN A 142 -20.44 3.92 2.06
C GLN A 142 -21.30 4.58 0.97
N LEU A 143 -20.67 5.30 0.02
CA LEU A 143 -21.38 5.90 -1.09
C LEU A 143 -21.75 4.85 -2.15
N PRO A 144 -22.77 5.11 -2.99
CA PRO A 144 -23.02 4.26 -4.15
C PRO A 144 -21.74 4.09 -4.98
N ARG A 145 -21.46 2.86 -5.45
CA ARG A 145 -20.21 2.52 -6.15
C ARG A 145 -19.85 3.50 -7.28
N VAL A 146 -20.85 3.98 -8.02
CA VAL A 146 -20.66 4.96 -9.10
C VAL A 146 -20.15 6.30 -8.55
N VAL A 147 -20.69 6.77 -7.43
CA VAL A 147 -20.27 8.02 -6.77
C VAL A 147 -18.85 7.88 -6.22
N ALA A 148 -18.53 6.76 -5.56
CA ALA A 148 -17.18 6.49 -5.06
C ALA A 148 -16.14 6.47 -6.19
N LYS A 149 -16.44 5.75 -7.29
CA LYS A 149 -15.60 5.71 -8.49
C LYS A 149 -15.41 7.11 -9.08
N PHE A 150 -16.49 7.89 -9.22
CA PHE A 150 -16.42 9.26 -9.73
C PHE A 150 -15.56 10.16 -8.82
N GLY A 151 -15.73 10.06 -7.50
CA GLY A 151 -14.93 10.79 -6.52
C GLY A 151 -13.43 10.49 -6.64
N ALA A 152 -13.06 9.21 -6.78
CA ALA A 152 -11.68 8.80 -6.99
C ALA A 152 -11.09 9.34 -8.31
N ALA A 153 -11.88 9.34 -9.40
CA ALA A 153 -11.46 9.96 -10.66
C ALA A 153 -11.30 11.48 -10.55
N ALA A 154 -12.21 12.16 -9.86
CA ALA A 154 -12.09 13.60 -9.61
C ALA A 154 -10.84 13.94 -8.79
N LEU A 155 -10.48 13.11 -7.80
CA LEU A 155 -9.24 13.24 -7.03
C LEU A 155 -8.00 13.03 -7.90
N ALA A 156 -7.99 12.02 -8.77
CA ALA A 156 -6.89 11.80 -9.72
C ALA A 156 -6.71 12.99 -10.67
N ALA A 157 -7.80 13.53 -11.22
CA ALA A 157 -7.77 14.73 -12.06
C ALA A 157 -7.26 15.96 -11.28
N GLY A 158 -7.78 16.19 -10.07
CA GLY A 158 -7.36 17.29 -9.20
C GLY A 158 -5.89 17.21 -8.85
N PHE A 159 -5.36 16.01 -8.64
CA PHE A 159 -3.94 15.78 -8.43
C PHE A 159 -3.10 16.15 -9.66
N GLY A 160 -3.49 15.68 -10.85
CA GLY A 160 -2.80 16.02 -12.10
C GLY A 160 -2.73 17.54 -12.30
N LEU A 161 -3.85 18.23 -12.02
CA LEU A 161 -3.91 19.69 -12.07
C LEU A 161 -3.01 20.36 -11.02
N ALA A 162 -2.96 19.83 -9.79
CA ALA A 162 -2.16 20.40 -8.70
C ALA A 162 -0.65 20.21 -8.91
N THR A 163 -0.23 19.16 -9.62
CA THR A 163 1.18 18.84 -9.90
C THR A 163 1.67 19.25 -11.29
N ARG A 164 0.87 20.06 -11.99
CA ARG A 164 1.29 20.62 -13.28
C ARG A 164 2.47 21.59 -13.08
N PRO A 165 3.47 21.55 -13.97
CA PRO A 165 4.63 22.41 -13.85
C PRO A 165 4.21 23.86 -14.01
N ALA A 166 4.82 24.76 -13.24
CA ALA A 166 4.82 26.17 -13.58
C ALA A 166 5.36 26.26 -15.00
N VAL A 167 4.60 26.88 -15.91
CA VAL A 167 5.11 27.22 -17.23
C VAL A 167 6.26 28.17 -16.97
N HIS A 168 7.48 27.62 -16.86
CA HIS A 168 8.66 28.43 -16.96
C HIS A 168 8.51 29.06 -18.32
N SER A 169 8.23 30.36 -18.31
CA SER A 169 8.39 31.20 -19.47
C SER A 169 9.84 31.02 -19.86
N SER A 170 10.10 30.03 -20.70
CA SER A 170 11.26 29.88 -21.56
C SER A 170 11.22 31.00 -22.60
N LYS A 171 10.98 32.23 -22.13
CA LYS A 171 11.49 33.44 -22.75
C LYS A 171 12.99 33.26 -22.69
N SER A 172 13.45 32.60 -23.73
CA SER A 172 14.75 32.66 -24.33
C SER A 172 15.74 33.42 -23.45
N ARG A 173 16.58 32.64 -22.77
CA ARG A 173 17.97 33.04 -22.57
C ARG A 173 18.74 33.06 -23.92
N ASP A 174 18.08 33.45 -25.01
CA ASP A 174 18.70 34.20 -26.09
C ASP A 174 19.00 35.62 -25.56
N TYR A 175 19.76 35.69 -24.48
CA TYR A 175 20.51 36.89 -24.18
C TYR A 175 21.62 36.92 -25.22
N GLY A 176 21.42 37.84 -26.15
CA GLY A 176 22.24 38.09 -27.33
C GLY A 176 23.69 37.64 -27.22
N ALA A 177 24.07 36.80 -28.17
CA ALA A 177 25.38 36.85 -28.80
C ALA A 177 25.56 38.25 -29.45
N GLY A 178 25.76 39.25 -28.59
CA GLY A 178 25.70 40.66 -28.90
C GLY A 178 26.68 41.44 -28.05
N LYS A 179 27.96 41.09 -28.18
CA LYS A 179 29.07 42.04 -28.29
C LYS A 179 29.01 43.26 -27.37
N LYS A 180 29.69 43.20 -26.20
CA LYS A 180 30.75 44.17 -25.87
C LYS A 180 31.60 43.72 -24.68
N ARG A 181 32.88 43.69 -24.98
CA ARG A 181 34.05 43.55 -24.12
C ARG A 181 34.24 44.89 -23.37
N SER A 182 34.22 44.87 -22.04
CA SER A 182 34.90 45.86 -21.17
C SER A 182 35.08 45.21 -19.79
N GLU A 183 36.31 44.78 -19.48
CA GLU A 183 37.16 45.41 -18.45
C GLU A 183 36.59 45.17 -17.04
N ILE A 184 36.97 44.06 -16.41
CA ILE A 184 38.08 43.98 -15.43
C ILE A 184 37.85 44.95 -14.28
N SER A 185 37.16 44.44 -13.25
CA SER A 185 37.36 44.87 -11.87
C SER A 185 37.55 43.60 -11.04
N THR A 186 38.80 43.37 -10.67
CA THR A 186 39.29 42.40 -9.69
C THR A 186 38.74 42.76 -8.31
N GLU A 187 37.66 42.12 -7.89
CA GLU A 187 37.34 41.97 -6.47
C GLU A 187 37.67 40.53 -6.08
N GLU A 188 38.49 40.40 -5.04
CA GLU A 188 38.91 39.15 -4.43
C GLU A 188 37.67 38.43 -3.87
N GLU A 189 37.10 37.51 -4.65
CA GLU A 189 36.15 36.52 -4.14
C GLU A 189 36.87 35.63 -3.13
N GLU A 190 36.49 35.75 -1.86
CA GLU A 190 36.87 34.79 -0.83
C GLU A 190 36.54 33.37 -1.32
N PRO A 191 37.42 32.37 -1.10
CA PRO A 191 37.19 30.98 -1.45
C PRO A 191 36.17 30.36 -0.48
N GLY A 192 34.92 30.82 -0.56
CA GLY A 192 33.75 30.24 0.08
C GLY A 192 33.53 28.87 -0.54
N GLY A 193 34.09 27.85 0.12
CA GLY A 193 34.07 26.46 -0.32
C GLY A 193 32.67 26.04 -0.77
N ARG A 194 32.49 25.95 -2.09
CA ARG A 194 31.48 25.07 -2.68
C ARG A 194 31.85 23.67 -2.23
N GLY A 195 31.29 23.27 -1.08
CA GLY A 195 31.33 21.89 -0.66
C GLY A 195 30.82 21.07 -1.84
N ASN A 196 31.69 20.25 -2.42
CA ASN A 196 31.31 19.29 -3.43
C ASN A 196 30.14 18.51 -2.85
N VAL A 197 28.92 18.81 -3.31
CA VAL A 197 27.76 18.00 -3.00
C VAL A 197 28.04 16.69 -3.70
N GLN A 198 28.66 15.78 -2.96
CA GLN A 198 29.06 14.48 -3.46
C GLN A 198 27.76 13.79 -3.86
N GLU A 199 27.57 13.66 -5.17
CA GLU A 199 26.42 12.98 -5.76
C GLU A 199 26.41 11.56 -5.20
N TYR A 200 25.54 11.32 -4.21
CA TYR A 200 25.45 10.04 -3.57
C TYR A 200 24.80 9.07 -4.56
N ARG A 201 25.64 8.31 -5.24
CA ARG A 201 25.17 7.23 -6.11
C ARG A 201 24.77 6.06 -5.21
N GLY A 202 23.64 5.42 -5.53
CA GLY A 202 23.19 4.24 -4.80
C GLY A 202 24.22 3.10 -4.85
N PRO A 203 23.96 1.96 -4.15
CA PRO A 203 24.90 0.84 -4.06
C PRO A 203 25.35 0.26 -5.43
N LEU A 204 24.60 0.53 -6.50
CA LEU A 204 24.91 0.12 -7.88
C LEU A 204 25.43 1.26 -8.77
N GLY A 205 25.73 2.44 -8.22
CA GLY A 205 26.12 3.59 -9.02
C GLY A 205 24.98 4.26 -9.79
N LEU A 206 23.74 3.79 -9.64
CA LEU A 206 22.55 4.25 -10.39
C LEU A 206 21.87 5.44 -9.71
N THR A 207 21.23 6.28 -10.52
CA THR A 207 20.33 7.35 -10.04
C THR A 207 18.97 6.77 -9.65
N LEU A 208 18.13 7.59 -9.01
CA LEU A 208 16.84 7.17 -8.44
C LEU A 208 15.86 6.61 -9.49
N LYS A 209 15.80 7.22 -10.69
CA LYS A 209 14.84 6.84 -11.74
C LYS A 209 15.13 5.46 -12.35
N PRO A 210 16.36 5.14 -12.81
CA PRO A 210 16.71 3.79 -13.24
C PRO A 210 16.50 2.74 -12.14
N LEU A 211 16.77 3.08 -10.88
CA LEU A 211 16.58 2.15 -9.77
C LEU A 211 15.09 1.88 -9.51
N ALA A 212 14.22 2.89 -9.62
CA ALA A 212 12.77 2.73 -9.53
C ALA A 212 12.23 1.85 -10.68
N PHE A 213 12.76 2.04 -11.89
CA PHE A 213 12.44 1.19 -13.04
C PHE A 213 12.87 -0.27 -12.81
N LEU A 214 14.12 -0.48 -12.36
CA LEU A 214 14.64 -1.81 -12.06
C LEU A 214 13.83 -2.50 -10.95
N SER A 215 13.44 -1.75 -9.90
CA SER A 215 12.59 -2.25 -8.83
C SER A 215 11.22 -2.70 -9.35
N THR A 216 10.63 -1.94 -10.27
CA THR A 216 9.35 -2.28 -10.90
C THR A 216 9.48 -3.52 -11.77
N PHE A 217 10.54 -3.60 -12.59
CA PHE A 217 10.83 -4.77 -13.40
C PHE A 217 11.03 -6.03 -12.52
N PHE A 218 11.77 -5.89 -11.42
CA PHE A 218 11.97 -6.96 -10.44
C PHE A 218 10.65 -7.42 -9.83
N LEU A 219 9.77 -6.49 -9.41
CA LEU A 219 8.43 -6.85 -8.93
C LEU A 219 7.63 -7.63 -9.97
N VAL A 220 7.60 -7.18 -11.23
CA VAL A 220 6.88 -7.87 -12.31
C VAL A 220 7.43 -9.28 -12.53
N ALA A 221 8.76 -9.42 -12.59
CA ALA A 221 9.40 -10.72 -12.75
C ALA A 221 9.07 -11.66 -11.58
N VAL A 222 9.09 -11.15 -10.34
CA VAL A 222 8.71 -11.91 -9.15
C VAL A 222 7.25 -12.32 -9.20
N LEU A 223 6.32 -11.43 -9.54
CA LEU A 223 4.88 -11.75 -9.60
C LEU A 223 4.57 -12.80 -10.67
N LEU A 224 5.19 -12.70 -11.85
CA LEU A 224 5.03 -13.70 -12.92
C LEU A 224 5.59 -15.06 -12.50
N THR A 225 6.79 -15.06 -11.90
CA THR A 225 7.44 -16.28 -11.41
C THR A 225 6.61 -16.91 -10.31
N GLU A 226 6.18 -16.13 -9.33
CA GLU A 226 5.35 -16.59 -8.22
C GLU A 226 4.01 -17.16 -8.72
N ASN A 227 3.32 -16.50 -9.66
CA ASN A 227 2.08 -17.01 -10.23
C ASN A 227 2.28 -18.38 -10.88
N PHE A 228 3.36 -18.53 -11.64
CA PHE A 228 3.74 -19.79 -12.26
C PHE A 228 4.05 -20.86 -11.20
N LEU A 229 4.86 -20.55 -10.19
CA LEU A 229 5.19 -21.46 -9.09
C LEU A 229 3.95 -21.90 -8.31
N VAL A 230 2.99 -20.99 -8.11
CA VAL A 230 1.73 -21.28 -7.47
C VAL A 230 0.93 -22.33 -8.23
N TRP A 231 0.89 -22.19 -9.56
CA TRP A 231 0.33 -23.19 -10.45
C TRP A 231 1.09 -24.52 -10.35
N VAL A 232 2.42 -24.49 -10.50
CA VAL A 232 3.29 -25.69 -10.50
C VAL A 232 3.01 -26.57 -9.28
N VAL A 233 3.07 -25.97 -8.10
CA VAL A 233 2.93 -26.68 -6.83
C VAL A 233 1.49 -27.16 -6.64
N SER A 234 0.49 -26.39 -7.05
CA SER A 234 -0.91 -26.84 -7.02
C SER A 234 -1.16 -28.03 -7.95
N ALA A 235 -0.57 -28.01 -9.16
CA ALA A 235 -0.71 -29.05 -10.18
C ALA A 235 0.09 -30.32 -9.89
N THR A 236 1.11 -30.25 -9.03
CA THR A 236 1.96 -31.39 -8.66
C THR A 236 1.58 -32.00 -7.32
N TYR A 237 0.84 -31.28 -6.47
CA TYR A 237 0.33 -31.80 -5.20
C TYR A 237 -0.90 -32.70 -5.38
N LYS A 238 -0.68 -33.96 -5.77
CA LYS A 238 -1.73 -34.95 -6.03
C LYS A 238 -2.77 -35.11 -4.91
N PRO A 239 -2.40 -35.13 -3.60
CA PRO A 239 -3.41 -35.25 -2.53
C PRO A 239 -4.46 -34.14 -2.54
N GLY A 240 -4.13 -32.93 -3.01
CA GLY A 240 -5.08 -31.83 -3.12
C GLY A 240 -6.02 -31.91 -4.33
N GLN A 241 -5.82 -32.87 -5.24
CA GLN A 241 -6.54 -32.97 -6.50
C GLN A 241 -7.71 -33.95 -6.43
N ASP A 242 -7.56 -35.04 -5.69
CA ASP A 242 -8.50 -36.16 -5.64
C ASP A 242 -8.99 -36.45 -4.23
N SER A 243 -10.22 -36.96 -4.13
CA SER A 243 -10.78 -37.44 -2.86
C SER A 243 -10.10 -38.76 -2.45
N PRO A 244 -9.79 -38.97 -1.17
CA PRO A 244 -10.05 -38.08 -0.03
C PRO A 244 -9.05 -36.91 0.03
N TYR A 245 -9.57 -35.69 0.19
CA TYR A 245 -8.74 -34.50 0.37
C TYR A 245 -8.03 -34.53 1.72
N PRO A 246 -6.78 -34.02 1.82
CA PRO A 246 -6.09 -33.91 3.10
C PRO A 246 -6.87 -32.98 4.03
N GLU A 247 -6.91 -33.34 5.31
CA GLU A 247 -7.50 -32.49 6.34
C GLU A 247 -6.68 -31.20 6.48
N ALA A 248 -7.38 -30.09 6.69
CA ALA A 248 -6.74 -28.82 7.00
C ALA A 248 -5.98 -28.92 8.33
N LEU A 249 -4.90 -28.17 8.45
CA LEU A 249 -4.16 -28.09 9.71
C LEU A 249 -5.01 -27.39 10.78
N GLN A 250 -4.75 -27.70 12.04
CA GLN A 250 -5.36 -26.99 13.14
C GLN A 250 -4.88 -25.53 13.17
N ASP A 251 -5.82 -24.59 13.08
CA ASP A 251 -5.56 -23.15 13.18
C ASP A 251 -6.03 -22.59 14.53
N ASN A 252 -5.11 -22.47 15.48
CA ASN A 252 -5.43 -21.92 16.79
C ASN A 252 -5.91 -20.47 16.73
N GLY A 253 -5.44 -19.68 15.76
CA GLY A 253 -5.92 -18.31 15.58
C GLY A 253 -7.37 -18.29 15.14
N GLN A 254 -7.74 -19.13 14.17
CA GLN A 254 -9.14 -19.27 13.75
C GLN A 254 -10.04 -19.76 14.90
N ILE A 255 -9.59 -20.71 15.71
CA ILE A 255 -10.32 -21.21 16.88
C ILE A 255 -10.58 -20.07 17.88
N VAL A 256 -9.54 -19.28 18.22
CA VAL A 256 -9.67 -18.15 19.15
C VAL A 256 -10.61 -17.08 18.59
N VAL A 257 -10.51 -16.72 17.32
CA VAL A 257 -11.38 -15.72 16.69
C VAL A 257 -12.83 -16.21 16.65
N THR A 258 -13.06 -17.48 16.32
CA THR A 258 -14.40 -18.08 16.33
C THR A 258 -14.99 -18.05 17.74
N TYR A 259 -14.23 -18.45 18.75
CA TYR A 259 -14.66 -18.37 20.14
C TYR A 259 -15.01 -16.93 20.57
N LEU A 260 -14.17 -15.95 20.21
CA LEU A 260 -14.44 -14.55 20.50
C LEU A 260 -15.75 -14.07 19.84
N MET A 261 -16.00 -14.49 18.60
CA MET A 261 -17.24 -14.16 17.90
C MET A 261 -18.47 -14.78 18.56
N ASP A 262 -18.37 -16.03 19.00
CA ASP A 262 -19.45 -16.70 19.72
C ASP A 262 -19.77 -15.97 21.04
N VAL A 263 -18.73 -15.55 21.79
CA VAL A 263 -18.88 -14.75 23.01
C VAL A 263 -19.54 -13.39 22.74
N LEU A 264 -19.22 -12.77 21.59
CA LEU A 264 -19.80 -11.49 21.17
C LEU A 264 -21.17 -11.65 20.48
N GLY A 265 -21.64 -12.89 20.25
CA GLY A 265 -22.86 -13.15 19.50
C GLY A 265 -22.80 -12.66 18.04
N LEU A 266 -21.63 -12.71 17.42
CA LEU A 266 -21.38 -12.30 16.05
C LEU A 266 -21.39 -13.50 15.11
N THR A 267 -22.09 -13.38 13.99
CA THR A 267 -21.99 -14.37 12.89
C THR A 267 -20.81 -14.06 11.98
N ARG A 268 -20.32 -15.06 11.22
CA ARG A 268 -19.31 -14.84 10.17
C ARG A 268 -19.72 -13.77 9.16
N ARG A 269 -21.02 -13.68 8.88
CA ARG A 269 -21.60 -12.67 8.00
C ARG A 269 -21.48 -11.26 8.60
N ASP A 270 -21.74 -11.11 9.90
CA ASP A 270 -21.57 -9.82 10.58
C ASP A 270 -20.13 -9.32 10.52
N ALA A 271 -19.16 -10.22 10.71
CA ALA A 271 -17.74 -9.89 10.60
C ALA A 271 -17.36 -9.46 9.17
N GLN A 272 -17.89 -10.13 8.15
CA GLN A 272 -17.69 -9.73 6.76
C GLN A 272 -18.38 -8.40 6.43
N ASP A 273 -19.61 -8.18 6.89
CA ASP A 273 -20.33 -6.94 6.67
C ASP A 273 -19.58 -5.75 7.32
N LEU A 274 -18.97 -5.98 8.49
CA LEU A 274 -18.11 -5.01 9.17
C LEU A 274 -16.84 -4.72 8.36
N ARG A 275 -16.16 -5.77 7.87
CA ARG A 275 -14.99 -5.64 6.99
C ARG A 275 -15.33 -4.84 5.74
N ASP A 276 -16.45 -5.14 5.08
CA ASP A 276 -16.92 -4.45 3.88
C ASP A 276 -17.33 -3.00 4.17
N ALA A 277 -17.83 -2.71 5.38
CA ALA A 277 -18.13 -1.36 5.82
C ALA A 277 -16.86 -0.51 5.99
N PHE A 278 -15.79 -1.06 6.58
CA PHE A 278 -14.54 -0.30 6.67
C PHE A 278 -13.77 -0.28 5.35
N ASN A 279 -13.81 -1.39 4.61
CA ASN A 279 -13.08 -1.62 3.38
C ASN A 279 -11.64 -1.11 3.49
N VAL A 280 -10.92 -1.76 4.42
CA VAL A 280 -9.59 -1.38 4.89
C VAL A 280 -8.57 -1.32 3.75
N GLN A 281 -8.71 -2.17 2.74
CA GLN A 281 -7.85 -2.20 1.57
C GLN A 281 -7.84 -0.86 0.82
N TRP A 282 -9.02 -0.32 0.53
CA TRP A 282 -9.16 0.97 -0.14
C TRP A 282 -8.73 2.14 0.75
N ALA A 283 -8.89 2.02 2.07
CA ALA A 283 -8.40 3.01 3.02
C ALA A 283 -6.85 3.04 3.05
N LEU A 284 -6.21 1.88 3.03
CA LEU A 284 -4.76 1.73 2.94
C LEU A 284 -4.22 2.28 1.63
N VAL A 285 -4.81 1.91 0.49
CA VAL A 285 -4.47 2.47 -0.82
C VAL A 285 -4.55 3.99 -0.81
N SER A 286 -5.65 4.54 -0.30
CA SER A 286 -5.86 5.99 -0.28
C SER A 286 -4.85 6.71 0.62
N SER A 287 -4.58 6.17 1.81
CA SER A 287 -3.61 6.76 2.73
C SER A 287 -2.16 6.63 2.25
N ALA A 288 -1.79 5.51 1.65
CA ALA A 288 -0.43 5.26 1.14
C ALA A 288 -0.17 6.06 -0.15
N VAL A 289 -1.08 6.00 -1.13
CA VAL A 289 -0.87 6.64 -2.42
C VAL A 289 -1.30 8.11 -2.36
N ALA A 290 -2.58 8.37 -2.13
CA ALA A 290 -3.13 9.73 -2.17
C ALA A 290 -2.75 10.55 -0.94
N GLY A 291 -2.42 9.92 0.18
CA GLY A 291 -1.92 10.61 1.37
C GLY A 291 -0.40 10.79 1.32
N ALA A 292 0.32 9.66 1.41
CA ALA A 292 1.74 9.65 1.70
C ALA A 292 2.61 10.00 0.47
N LEU A 293 2.45 9.27 -0.65
CA LEU A 293 3.22 9.56 -1.86
C LEU A 293 2.91 10.96 -2.41
N LEU A 294 1.64 11.35 -2.39
CA LEU A 294 1.21 12.71 -2.71
C LEU A 294 1.84 13.76 -1.80
N GLY A 295 1.81 13.53 -0.48
CA GLY A 295 2.39 14.42 0.50
C GLY A 295 3.89 14.65 0.27
N CYS A 296 4.62 13.60 -0.14
CA CYS A 296 6.02 13.71 -0.55
C CYS A 296 6.18 14.60 -1.78
N GLU A 297 5.39 14.38 -2.83
CA GLU A 297 5.50 15.15 -4.08
C GLU A 297 5.17 16.64 -3.89
N LEU A 298 4.15 16.94 -3.09
CA LEU A 298 3.79 18.33 -2.76
C LEU A 298 4.72 18.95 -1.71
N GLY A 299 5.64 18.18 -1.13
CA GLY A 299 6.59 18.64 -0.11
C GLY A 299 5.92 19.10 1.19
N LEU A 300 4.90 18.38 1.64
CA LEU A 300 4.11 18.75 2.81
C LEU A 300 4.81 18.36 4.11
N GLY A 301 4.91 19.30 5.07
CA GLY A 301 5.44 19.06 6.42
C GLY A 301 6.78 18.32 6.42
N ARG A 302 6.87 17.21 7.17
CA ARG A 302 8.08 16.37 7.26
C ARG A 302 8.39 15.61 5.96
N ALA A 303 7.39 15.39 5.11
CA ALA A 303 7.60 14.75 3.81
C ALA A 303 8.40 15.65 2.84
N LYS A 304 8.64 16.92 3.18
CA LYS A 304 9.45 17.86 2.40
C LYS A 304 10.86 17.34 2.11
N SER A 305 11.46 16.51 2.95
CA SER A 305 12.79 15.94 2.71
C SER A 305 12.77 14.64 1.91
N ARG A 306 11.60 14.03 1.72
CA ARG A 306 11.46 12.71 1.10
C ARG A 306 10.93 12.86 -0.33
N SER A 307 11.56 12.16 -1.26
CA SER A 307 11.06 12.06 -2.63
C SER A 307 9.94 11.02 -2.72
N MET A 308 8.89 11.32 -3.46
CA MET A 308 7.85 10.32 -3.78
C MET A 308 8.46 9.09 -4.45
N TRP A 309 9.44 9.29 -5.34
CA TRP A 309 10.13 8.19 -6.03
C TRP A 309 10.91 7.30 -5.08
N ALA A 310 11.56 7.89 -4.07
CA ALA A 310 12.32 7.17 -3.07
C ALA A 310 11.40 6.27 -2.22
N VAL A 311 10.31 6.84 -1.70
CA VAL A 311 9.32 6.09 -0.89
C VAL A 311 8.61 5.02 -1.74
N GLY A 312 8.20 5.38 -2.96
CA GLY A 312 7.56 4.45 -3.89
C GLY A 312 8.47 3.29 -4.30
N MET A 313 9.73 3.57 -4.62
CA MET A 313 10.72 2.55 -4.94
C MET A 313 10.99 1.62 -3.76
N ARG A 314 11.17 2.16 -2.55
CA ARG A 314 11.29 1.34 -1.33
C ARG A 314 10.10 0.42 -1.18
N ALA A 315 8.88 0.93 -1.36
CA ALA A 315 7.66 0.14 -1.27
C ALA A 315 7.60 -0.98 -2.33
N VAL A 316 7.91 -0.66 -3.59
CA VAL A 316 7.93 -1.62 -4.71
C VAL A 316 8.98 -2.70 -4.49
N LEU A 317 10.20 -2.32 -4.09
CA LEU A 317 11.28 -3.26 -3.83
C LEU A 317 10.96 -4.14 -2.61
N ALA A 318 10.41 -3.56 -1.54
CA ALA A 318 9.99 -4.31 -0.37
C ALA A 318 8.88 -5.31 -0.69
N LEU A 319 7.91 -4.91 -1.51
CA LEU A 319 6.87 -5.80 -2.00
C LEU A 319 7.50 -6.92 -2.84
N ALA A 320 8.37 -6.60 -3.79
CA ALA A 320 9.05 -7.61 -4.62
C ALA A 320 9.82 -8.63 -3.77
N CYS A 321 10.59 -8.18 -2.78
CA CYS A 321 11.28 -9.07 -1.85
C CYS A 321 10.30 -9.94 -1.03
N ALA A 322 9.23 -9.36 -0.50
CA ALA A 322 8.23 -10.11 0.27
C ALA A 322 7.52 -11.18 -0.59
N ARG A 323 7.20 -10.84 -1.85
CA ARG A 323 6.61 -11.77 -2.83
C ARG A 323 7.59 -12.85 -3.28
N ALA A 324 8.88 -12.53 -3.39
CA ALA A 324 9.91 -13.51 -3.67
C ALA A 324 10.07 -14.51 -2.52
N VAL A 325 10.09 -14.03 -1.27
CA VAL A 325 10.10 -14.90 -0.07
C VAL A 325 8.87 -15.81 -0.08
N ARG A 326 7.68 -15.26 -0.33
CA ARG A 326 6.44 -16.05 -0.47
C ARG A 326 6.54 -17.13 -1.56
N GLY A 327 7.03 -16.79 -2.75
CA GLY A 327 7.22 -17.75 -3.84
C GLY A 327 8.21 -18.86 -3.49
N ILE A 328 9.31 -18.54 -2.83
CA ILE A 328 10.29 -19.53 -2.33
C ILE A 328 9.64 -20.43 -1.28
N SER A 329 8.90 -19.88 -0.32
CA SER A 329 8.15 -20.66 0.67
C SER A 329 7.19 -21.65 0.02
N PHE A 330 6.56 -21.27 -1.10
CA PHE A 330 5.64 -22.15 -1.84
C PHE A 330 6.32 -23.35 -2.49
N ILE A 331 7.54 -23.16 -2.99
CA ILE A 331 8.33 -24.28 -3.54
C ILE A 331 8.77 -25.22 -2.41
N LEU A 332 9.21 -24.66 -1.29
CA LEU A 332 9.79 -25.43 -0.20
C LEU A 332 8.75 -26.15 0.66
N THR A 333 7.54 -25.60 0.76
CA THR A 333 6.50 -26.09 1.68
C THR A 333 5.13 -26.08 1.01
N VAL A 334 4.40 -27.19 1.16
CA VAL A 334 3.03 -27.34 0.68
C VAL A 334 2.15 -27.70 1.85
N LEU A 335 1.21 -26.81 2.19
CA LEU A 335 0.24 -27.04 3.26
C LEU A 335 -1.14 -27.38 2.65
N PRO A 336 -1.91 -28.26 3.31
CA PRO A 336 -3.26 -28.58 2.86
C PRO A 336 -4.14 -27.33 2.91
N SER A 337 -4.97 -27.18 1.88
CA SER A 337 -5.95 -26.09 1.80
C SER A 337 -6.94 -26.16 2.95
N GLN A 338 -7.33 -25.01 3.50
CA GLN A 338 -8.53 -24.91 4.33
C GLN A 338 -9.82 -25.15 3.51
N VAL A 339 -9.75 -25.01 2.17
CA VAL A 339 -10.87 -25.23 1.25
C VAL A 339 -10.71 -26.58 0.53
N GLN A 340 -11.50 -27.56 0.94
CA GLN A 340 -11.50 -28.89 0.33
C GLN A 340 -11.82 -28.83 -1.17
N GLY A 341 -11.08 -29.60 -1.97
CA GLY A 341 -11.25 -29.64 -3.42
C GLY A 341 -10.94 -28.34 -4.15
N CYS A 342 -10.23 -27.38 -3.53
CA CYS A 342 -9.91 -26.09 -4.16
C CYS A 342 -9.35 -26.24 -5.58
N TYR A 343 -8.44 -27.19 -5.79
CA TYR A 343 -7.76 -27.37 -7.09
C TYR A 343 -8.76 -27.52 -8.23
N ARG A 344 -9.73 -28.42 -8.07
CA ARG A 344 -10.75 -28.72 -9.09
C ARG A 344 -11.66 -27.51 -9.41
N HIS A 345 -11.81 -26.58 -8.47
CA HIS A 345 -12.63 -25.39 -8.66
C HIS A 345 -11.87 -24.25 -9.35
N LYS A 346 -10.54 -24.17 -9.19
CA LYS A 346 -9.72 -23.05 -9.69
C LYS A 346 -8.90 -23.39 -10.94
N TYR A 347 -8.51 -24.64 -11.11
CA TYR A 347 -7.55 -25.06 -12.13
C TYR A 347 -8.14 -26.12 -13.07
N PRO A 348 -7.61 -26.24 -14.30
CA PRO A 348 -7.94 -27.35 -15.19
C PRO A 348 -7.66 -28.69 -14.51
N TYR A 349 -8.62 -29.61 -14.60
CA TYR A 349 -8.50 -30.95 -14.04
C TYR A 349 -8.93 -31.99 -15.11
N PRO A 350 -8.09 -33.00 -15.40
CA PRO A 350 -6.75 -33.22 -14.86
C PRO A 350 -5.75 -32.12 -15.30
N PRO A 351 -4.61 -31.95 -14.60
CA PRO A 351 -3.56 -31.05 -15.05
C PRO A 351 -3.16 -31.35 -16.51
N PRO A 352 -2.89 -30.34 -17.36
CA PRO A 352 -2.45 -30.57 -18.73
C PRO A 352 -1.20 -31.46 -18.80
N THR A 353 -1.14 -32.37 -19.76
CA THR A 353 0.02 -33.24 -20.00
C THR A 353 1.03 -32.61 -20.94
N GLU A 354 0.57 -31.74 -21.85
CA GLU A 354 1.42 -31.05 -22.80
C GLU A 354 2.13 -29.85 -22.15
N TRP A 355 3.43 -29.73 -22.41
CA TRP A 355 4.28 -28.71 -21.78
C TRP A 355 3.84 -27.27 -22.11
N ILE A 356 3.34 -27.03 -23.33
CA ILE A 356 2.88 -25.70 -23.77
C ILE A 356 1.65 -25.29 -22.98
N ASP A 357 0.63 -26.14 -22.92
CA ASP A 357 -0.61 -25.86 -22.19
C ASP A 357 -0.32 -25.66 -20.70
N TRP A 358 0.62 -26.44 -20.16
CA TRP A 358 1.06 -26.31 -18.78
C TRP A 358 1.68 -24.94 -18.49
N ILE A 359 2.54 -24.43 -19.38
CA ILE A 359 3.11 -23.08 -19.26
C ILE A 359 2.02 -22.01 -19.45
N LEU A 360 1.15 -22.16 -20.44
CA LEU A 360 0.07 -21.19 -20.71
C LEU A 360 -0.89 -21.06 -19.53
N VAL A 361 -1.20 -22.16 -18.83
CA VAL A 361 -1.98 -22.11 -17.59
C VAL A 361 -1.22 -21.39 -16.49
N GLY A 362 0.07 -21.68 -16.32
CA GLY A 362 0.90 -21.04 -15.29
C GLY A 362 1.16 -19.54 -15.50
N ILE A 363 1.05 -19.04 -16.74
CA ILE A 363 1.16 -17.59 -17.04
C ILE A 363 -0.17 -16.86 -16.83
N LYS A 364 -1.32 -17.55 -16.86
CA LYS A 364 -2.61 -16.92 -16.59
C LYS A 364 -2.64 -16.38 -15.15
N PRO A 365 -2.94 -15.08 -14.95
CA PRO A 365 -3.00 -14.51 -13.62
C PRO A 365 -4.03 -15.24 -12.74
N ALA A 366 -3.56 -15.91 -11.70
CA ALA A 366 -4.39 -16.53 -10.68
C ALA A 366 -4.67 -15.49 -9.58
N ALA A 367 -5.49 -14.49 -9.91
CA ALA A 367 -5.83 -13.39 -8.98
C ALA A 367 -6.44 -13.88 -7.66
N ARG A 368 -7.05 -15.08 -7.66
CA ARG A 368 -7.64 -15.73 -6.48
C ARG A 368 -6.67 -16.62 -5.70
N GLY A 369 -5.37 -16.57 -5.99
CA GLY A 369 -4.33 -17.31 -5.28
C GLY A 369 -4.31 -18.82 -5.55
N GLY A 370 -3.36 -19.49 -4.90
CA GLY A 370 -3.15 -20.94 -4.96
C GLY A 370 -4.28 -21.74 -4.33
N CYS A 371 -4.19 -23.06 -4.46
CA CYS A 371 -5.06 -23.98 -3.72
C CYS A 371 -4.39 -24.65 -2.53
N ASN A 372 -3.07 -24.63 -2.47
CA ASN A 372 -2.34 -24.99 -1.27
C ASN A 372 -2.13 -23.71 -0.46
N ASP A 373 -2.21 -23.81 0.87
CA ASP A 373 -2.06 -22.62 1.71
C ASP A 373 -0.59 -22.25 1.90
N LEU A 374 -0.34 -21.01 2.31
CA LEU A 374 0.97 -20.37 2.18
C LEU A 374 1.47 -19.94 3.55
N ILE A 375 2.66 -20.33 3.97
CA ILE A 375 3.31 -19.76 5.17
C ILE A 375 3.35 -18.21 5.14
N VAL A 376 3.28 -17.59 3.96
CA VAL A 376 3.23 -16.12 3.78
C VAL A 376 2.03 -15.74 2.91
N SER A 377 1.05 -15.04 3.48
CA SER A 377 -0.13 -14.58 2.72
C SER A 377 0.20 -13.46 1.74
N GLY A 378 -0.26 -13.62 0.51
CA GLY A 378 -0.07 -12.64 -0.55
C GLY A 378 -0.86 -11.36 -0.29
N HIS A 379 -2.09 -11.51 0.22
CA HIS A 379 -2.94 -10.39 0.63
C HIS A 379 -2.25 -9.57 1.73
N ALA A 380 -1.78 -10.25 2.79
CA ALA A 380 -1.08 -9.60 3.90
C ALA A 380 0.18 -8.84 3.46
N THR A 381 0.95 -9.38 2.51
CA THR A 381 2.15 -8.66 2.00
C THR A 381 1.79 -7.32 1.34
N VAL A 382 0.72 -7.27 0.55
CA VAL A 382 0.32 -6.03 -0.16
C VAL A 382 -0.22 -5.01 0.84
N THR A 383 -1.17 -5.42 1.70
CA THR A 383 -1.79 -4.51 2.66
C THR A 383 -0.81 -4.01 3.71
N SER A 384 0.14 -4.84 4.16
CA SER A 384 1.19 -4.40 5.08
C SER A 384 2.18 -3.42 4.44
N ILE A 385 2.55 -3.57 3.15
CA ILE A 385 3.36 -2.55 2.46
C ILE A 385 2.62 -1.21 2.42
N LEU A 386 1.33 -1.21 2.09
CA LEU A 386 0.54 0.02 2.06
C LEU A 386 0.45 0.67 3.46
N ALA A 387 0.24 -0.13 4.51
CA ALA A 387 0.27 0.35 5.88
C ALA A 387 1.64 0.96 6.24
N CYS A 388 2.74 0.27 5.92
CA CYS A 388 4.10 0.79 6.14
C CYS A 388 4.35 2.12 5.42
N VAL A 389 3.92 2.26 4.17
CA VAL A 389 4.05 3.53 3.42
C VAL A 389 3.27 4.63 4.13
N ALA A 390 1.99 4.40 4.43
CA ALA A 390 1.11 5.37 5.07
C ALA A 390 1.66 5.82 6.44
N THR A 391 2.07 4.89 7.30
CA THR A 391 2.57 5.21 8.63
C THR A 391 3.98 5.79 8.61
N SER A 392 4.84 5.40 7.65
CA SER A 392 6.18 5.97 7.55
C SER A 392 6.18 7.46 7.19
N VAL A 393 5.19 7.93 6.43
CA VAL A 393 5.08 9.34 6.02
C VAL A 393 4.23 10.14 7.01
N GLY A 394 3.23 9.50 7.63
CA GLY A 394 2.38 10.13 8.63
C GLY A 394 3.04 10.37 9.99
N ASP A 395 4.13 9.66 10.33
CA ASP A 395 4.97 9.82 11.53
C ASP A 395 4.22 10.15 12.84
N ASN A 396 3.03 9.56 12.99
CA ASN A 396 2.12 9.80 14.10
C ASN A 396 1.74 8.45 14.70
N THR A 397 2.08 8.25 15.97
CA THR A 397 1.89 6.96 16.65
C THR A 397 0.41 6.59 16.76
N LEU A 398 -0.47 7.54 17.06
CA LEU A 398 -1.91 7.27 17.19
C LEU A 398 -2.52 6.88 15.84
N PHE A 399 -2.18 7.60 14.78
CA PHE A 399 -2.60 7.24 13.43
C PHE A 399 -2.05 5.87 13.02
N SER A 400 -0.80 5.57 13.36
CA SER A 400 -0.20 4.27 13.07
C SER A 400 -0.94 3.13 13.78
N ILE A 401 -1.26 3.30 15.07
CA ILE A 401 -2.09 2.35 15.82
C ILE A 401 -3.43 2.15 15.11
N ALA A 402 -4.11 3.23 14.70
CA ALA A 402 -5.38 3.14 13.99
C ALA A 402 -5.29 2.32 12.68
N VAL A 403 -4.28 2.59 11.85
CA VAL A 403 -4.06 1.86 10.58
C VAL A 403 -3.82 0.37 10.85
N TRP A 404 -2.93 0.03 11.78
CA TRP A 404 -2.59 -1.35 12.08
C TRP A 404 -3.69 -2.11 12.83
N SER A 405 -4.54 -1.43 13.60
CA SER A 405 -5.72 -2.03 14.22
C SER A 405 -6.76 -2.45 13.17
N LEU A 406 -7.06 -1.58 12.19
CA LEU A 406 -8.00 -1.95 11.12
C LEU A 406 -7.41 -3.00 10.18
N LEU A 407 -6.10 -2.96 9.93
CA LEU A 407 -5.44 -4.02 9.17
C LEU A 407 -5.50 -5.37 9.90
N THR A 408 -5.28 -5.37 11.21
CA THR A 408 -5.47 -6.57 12.04
C THR A 408 -6.91 -7.09 11.91
N LEU A 409 -7.92 -6.22 11.97
CA LEU A 409 -9.31 -6.63 11.79
C LEU A 409 -9.55 -7.31 10.43
N ASP A 410 -9.02 -6.74 9.34
CA ASP A 410 -9.10 -7.34 8.00
C ASP A 410 -8.48 -8.76 7.98
N TYR A 411 -7.34 -8.95 8.65
CA TYR A 411 -6.69 -10.25 8.76
C TYR A 411 -7.49 -11.25 9.58
N LEU A 412 -8.09 -10.83 10.69
CA LEU A 412 -8.93 -11.72 11.50
C LEU A 412 -10.14 -12.23 10.72
N VAL A 413 -10.71 -11.41 9.84
CA VAL A 413 -11.85 -11.84 8.99
C VAL A 413 -11.41 -12.83 7.92
N GLU A 414 -10.25 -12.64 7.29
CA GLU A 414 -9.67 -13.61 6.34
C GLU A 414 -9.44 -14.99 6.98
N VAL A 415 -8.89 -15.00 8.20
CA VAL A 415 -8.67 -16.22 9.00
C VAL A 415 -9.99 -16.89 9.37
N LEU A 416 -10.97 -16.10 9.81
CA LEU A 416 -12.30 -16.60 10.15
C LEU A 416 -13.00 -17.24 8.94
N GLN A 417 -12.81 -16.68 7.75
CA GLN A 417 -13.39 -17.19 6.50
C GLN A 417 -12.72 -18.48 6.02
N GLY A 418 -11.56 -18.83 6.58
CA GLY A 418 -10.79 -19.98 6.14
C GLY A 418 -10.15 -19.75 4.77
N PHE A 419 -9.84 -18.50 4.44
CA PHE A 419 -9.10 -18.17 3.22
C PHE A 419 -7.59 -18.33 3.39
N HIS A 420 -7.11 -18.17 4.62
CA HIS A 420 -5.71 -18.30 5.01
C HIS A 420 -5.59 -18.77 6.45
N TYR A 421 -4.53 -19.51 6.77
CA TYR A 421 -4.18 -19.74 8.18
C TYR A 421 -3.79 -18.43 8.87
N SER A 422 -4.05 -18.35 10.18
CA SER A 422 -3.67 -17.19 10.98
C SER A 422 -2.18 -16.89 10.94
N VAL A 423 -1.34 -17.93 10.91
CA VAL A 423 0.12 -17.78 10.80
C VAL A 423 0.53 -17.11 9.49
N ASP A 424 -0.17 -17.39 8.39
CA ASP A 424 0.12 -16.88 7.05
C ASP A 424 -0.05 -15.36 6.99
N MET A 425 -1.13 -14.89 7.61
CA MET A 425 -1.49 -13.47 7.69
C MET A 425 -0.50 -12.71 8.58
N TRP A 426 -0.23 -13.24 9.79
CA TRP A 426 0.67 -12.59 10.74
C TRP A 426 2.12 -12.58 10.26
N LEU A 427 2.62 -13.70 9.74
CA LEU A 427 3.98 -13.80 9.25
C LEU A 427 4.18 -12.94 7.99
N GLY A 428 3.17 -12.90 7.10
CA GLY A 428 3.13 -11.97 5.98
C GLY A 428 3.30 -10.51 6.42
N ALA A 429 2.61 -10.10 7.47
CA ALA A 429 2.71 -8.75 8.01
C ALA A 429 4.09 -8.45 8.62
N ILE A 430 4.63 -9.37 9.42
CA ILE A 430 5.92 -9.21 10.10
C ILE A 430 7.07 -9.17 9.08
N ILE A 431 7.16 -10.16 8.19
CA ILE A 431 8.22 -10.24 7.17
C ILE A 431 8.21 -8.98 6.31
N THR A 432 7.02 -8.58 5.86
CA THR A 432 6.87 -7.37 5.03
C THR A 432 7.35 -6.12 5.75
N SER A 433 7.00 -5.96 7.03
CA SER A 433 7.42 -4.82 7.85
C SER A 433 8.93 -4.79 8.08
N LEU A 434 9.54 -5.97 8.32
CA LEU A 434 10.99 -6.11 8.49
C LEU A 434 11.75 -5.78 7.20
N ILE A 435 11.30 -6.30 6.06
CA ILE A 435 11.86 -6.00 4.74
C ILE A 435 11.71 -4.51 4.42
N PHE A 436 10.52 -3.94 4.66
CA PHE A 436 10.33 -2.51 4.44
C PHE A 436 11.28 -1.69 5.29
N ARG A 437 11.46 -2.04 6.57
CA ARG A 437 12.40 -1.36 7.48
C ARG A 437 13.86 -1.52 7.05
N SER A 438 14.30 -2.71 6.63
CA SER A 438 15.69 -2.94 6.20
C SER A 438 16.03 -2.16 4.92
N LEU A 439 15.04 -1.89 4.07
CA LEU A 439 15.18 -1.08 2.87
C LEU A 439 15.05 0.43 3.13
N ALA A 440 15.12 0.92 4.38
CA ALA A 440 15.08 2.35 4.67
C ALA A 440 16.21 3.14 3.98
N LEU A 441 17.40 2.54 3.86
CA LEU A 441 18.57 3.15 3.21
C LEU A 441 18.36 3.49 1.74
N VAL A 442 17.40 2.83 1.09
CA VAL A 442 17.03 3.10 -0.31
C VAL A 442 16.44 4.50 -0.48
N GLU A 443 15.88 5.08 0.59
CA GLU A 443 15.35 6.45 0.57
C GLU A 443 16.41 7.54 0.73
N ASP A 444 17.59 7.20 1.27
CA ASP A 444 18.69 8.16 1.48
C ASP A 444 19.38 8.54 0.16
N ILE A 445 19.04 7.86 -0.94
CA ILE A 445 19.52 8.20 -2.29
C ILE A 445 18.92 9.55 -2.68
N HIS A 446 19.76 10.58 -2.60
CA HIS A 446 19.33 11.93 -2.89
C HIS A 446 19.20 12.15 -4.40
N ASP A 447 18.02 12.59 -4.84
CA ASP A 447 17.84 13.10 -6.18
C ASP A 447 18.27 14.58 -6.19
N PRO A 448 19.34 14.96 -6.92
CA PRO A 448 19.73 16.36 -7.03
C PRO A 448 18.71 17.19 -7.80
N GLU A 449 17.64 16.58 -8.36
CA GLU A 449 16.64 17.34 -9.10
C GLU A 449 16.02 18.46 -8.24
N PRO A 450 16.07 19.71 -8.73
CA PRO A 450 15.43 20.81 -8.05
C PRO A 450 13.95 20.50 -7.90
N LYS A 451 13.40 20.79 -6.72
CA LYS A 451 12.00 20.55 -6.45
C LYS A 451 11.14 21.18 -7.55
N PRO A 452 10.20 20.42 -8.12
CA PRO A 452 9.37 20.94 -9.20
C PRO A 452 8.60 22.17 -8.71
N ASN A 453 8.76 23.28 -9.44
CA ASN A 453 7.91 24.44 -9.25
C ASN A 453 6.57 24.16 -9.91
N PHE A 454 5.51 24.03 -9.11
CA PHE A 454 4.15 23.79 -9.61
C PHE A 454 3.44 25.10 -9.96
N ALA A 455 2.58 25.07 -10.98
CA ALA A 455 1.79 26.23 -11.37
C ALA A 455 0.69 26.50 -10.32
N PRO A 456 0.47 27.77 -9.92
CA PRO A 456 -0.60 28.11 -8.97
C PRO A 456 -1.95 27.74 -9.57
N LEU A 457 -2.88 27.15 -8.82
CA LEU A 457 -4.20 26.74 -9.36
C LEU A 457 -4.99 27.85 -10.05
N SER A 458 -4.74 29.13 -9.73
CA SER A 458 -5.34 30.27 -10.41
C SER A 458 -4.93 30.42 -11.88
N SER A 459 -3.85 29.76 -12.31
CA SER A 459 -3.37 29.79 -13.71
C SER A 459 -3.84 28.60 -14.55
N ILE A 460 -4.82 27.80 -14.08
CA ILE A 460 -5.35 26.67 -14.84
C ILE A 460 -5.99 27.16 -16.13
N LYS A 461 -5.57 26.58 -17.26
CA LYS A 461 -6.23 26.78 -18.55
C LYS A 461 -7.21 25.64 -18.83
N VAL A 462 -8.16 25.88 -19.72
CA VAL A 462 -9.09 24.85 -20.21
C VAL A 462 -8.33 23.65 -20.79
N THR A 463 -7.20 23.89 -21.47
CA THR A 463 -6.32 22.84 -22.00
C THR A 463 -5.75 21.95 -20.89
N ASP A 464 -5.43 22.51 -19.72
CA ASP A 464 -4.93 21.74 -18.58
C ASP A 464 -6.06 20.86 -18.03
N VAL A 465 -7.27 21.43 -17.90
CA VAL A 465 -8.45 20.66 -17.45
C VAL A 465 -8.69 19.45 -18.35
N PHE A 466 -8.59 19.60 -19.68
CA PHE A 466 -8.71 18.47 -20.59
C PHE A 466 -7.54 17.49 -20.47
N ALA A 467 -6.29 17.97 -20.45
CA ALA A 467 -5.11 17.11 -20.40
C ALA A 467 -5.05 16.25 -19.13
N TYR A 468 -5.47 16.79 -17.99
CA TYR A 468 -5.44 16.10 -16.70
C TYR A 468 -6.77 15.42 -16.34
N GLY A 469 -7.90 15.98 -16.76
CA GLY A 469 -9.24 15.48 -16.46
C GLY A 469 -9.71 14.36 -17.38
N ALA A 470 -9.38 14.40 -18.69
CA ALA A 470 -9.86 13.39 -19.63
C ALA A 470 -9.36 11.97 -19.31
N PRO A 471 -8.06 11.73 -18.98
CA PRO A 471 -7.60 10.40 -18.58
C PRO A 471 -8.29 9.88 -17.31
N ALA A 472 -8.59 10.74 -16.35
CA ALA A 472 -9.26 10.34 -15.12
C ALA A 472 -10.75 10.02 -15.37
N PHE A 473 -11.45 10.86 -16.14
CA PHE A 473 -12.84 10.63 -16.51
C PHE A 473 -13.01 9.35 -17.34
N LEU A 474 -12.12 9.11 -18.29
CA LEU A 474 -12.11 7.87 -19.06
C LEU A 474 -11.87 6.66 -18.15
N GLY A 475 -10.98 6.76 -17.15
CA GLY A 475 -10.78 5.72 -16.15
C GLY A 475 -12.06 5.42 -15.35
N PHE A 476 -12.81 6.46 -14.99
CA PHE A 476 -14.13 6.30 -14.35
C PHE A 476 -15.12 5.55 -15.25
N VAL A 477 -15.19 5.90 -16.54
CA VAL A 477 -16.05 5.20 -17.51
C VAL A 477 -15.64 3.74 -17.64
N VAL A 478 -14.34 3.46 -17.77
CA VAL A 478 -13.80 2.09 -17.83
C VAL A 478 -14.25 1.29 -16.62
N LEU A 479 -14.03 1.80 -15.40
CA LEU A 479 -14.41 1.10 -14.18
C LEU A 479 -15.92 0.93 -14.00
N THR A 480 -16.73 1.78 -14.62
CA THR A 480 -18.20 1.74 -14.45
C THR A 480 -18.87 0.85 -15.48
N VAL A 481 -18.35 0.80 -16.70
CA VAL A 481 -19.04 0.19 -17.85
C VAL A 481 -18.37 -1.10 -18.31
N THR A 482 -17.06 -1.27 -18.10
CA THR A 482 -16.32 -2.39 -18.70
C THR A 482 -16.19 -3.59 -17.75
N ASN A 483 -16.00 -4.77 -18.33
CA ASN A 483 -15.64 -5.99 -17.58
C ASN A 483 -14.12 -6.09 -17.38
N GLU A 484 -13.69 -7.01 -16.53
CA GLU A 484 -12.27 -7.21 -16.16
C GLU A 484 -11.34 -7.40 -17.37
N ALA A 485 -11.74 -8.24 -18.33
CA ALA A 485 -10.95 -8.51 -19.53
C ALA A 485 -10.72 -7.25 -20.38
N THR A 486 -11.78 -6.46 -20.58
CA THR A 486 -11.70 -5.18 -21.32
C THR A 486 -10.87 -4.16 -20.54
N ALA A 487 -11.00 -4.15 -19.23
CA ALA A 487 -10.29 -3.22 -18.37
C ALA A 487 -8.76 -3.46 -18.39
N ASN A 488 -8.32 -4.71 -18.56
CA ASN A 488 -6.91 -5.03 -18.81
C ASN A 488 -6.36 -4.45 -20.11
N VAL A 489 -7.16 -4.46 -21.19
CA VAL A 489 -6.78 -3.80 -22.44
C VAL A 489 -6.62 -2.30 -22.20
N TRP A 490 -7.51 -1.67 -21.43
CA TRP A 490 -7.39 -0.27 -21.05
C TRP A 490 -6.13 0.03 -20.24
N ILE A 491 -5.73 -0.82 -19.30
CA ILE A 491 -4.47 -0.67 -18.56
C ILE A 491 -3.28 -0.62 -19.53
N VAL A 492 -3.21 -1.54 -20.49
CA VAL A 492 -2.14 -1.56 -21.51
C VAL A 492 -2.17 -0.29 -22.36
N LEU A 493 -3.35 0.15 -22.82
CA LEU A 493 -3.50 1.38 -23.59
C LEU A 493 -3.05 2.62 -22.80
N TYR A 494 -3.36 2.70 -21.51
CA TYR A 494 -2.89 3.78 -20.65
C TYR A 494 -1.37 3.75 -20.47
N MET A 495 -0.76 2.57 -20.33
CA MET A 495 0.70 2.43 -20.27
C MET A 495 1.36 2.92 -21.56
N VAL A 496 0.81 2.54 -22.72
CA VAL A 496 1.28 3.05 -24.02
C VAL A 496 1.12 4.57 -24.10
N ALA A 497 -0.02 5.12 -23.69
CA ALA A 497 -0.25 6.57 -23.66
C ALA A 497 0.75 7.30 -22.74
N ALA A 498 1.08 6.73 -21.58
CA ALA A 498 2.11 7.25 -20.68
C ALA A 498 3.49 7.26 -21.34
N VAL A 499 3.89 6.18 -22.02
CA VAL A 499 5.16 6.12 -22.76
C VAL A 499 5.19 7.14 -23.89
N VAL A 500 4.13 7.24 -24.70
CA VAL A 500 4.04 8.19 -25.82
C VAL A 500 4.12 9.64 -25.33
N THR A 501 3.42 9.98 -24.25
CA THR A 501 3.48 11.34 -23.68
C THR A 501 4.86 11.64 -23.08
N GLN A 502 5.52 10.66 -22.47
CA GLN A 502 6.90 10.79 -21.99
C GLN A 502 7.88 11.05 -23.15
N LEU A 503 7.78 10.30 -24.24
CA LEU A 503 8.64 10.46 -25.42
C LEU A 503 8.45 11.81 -26.12
N LYS A 504 7.27 12.43 -25.97
CA LYS A 504 6.98 13.79 -26.46
C LYS A 504 7.46 14.90 -25.51
N GLY A 505 8.20 14.57 -24.45
CA GLY A 505 8.66 15.54 -23.44
C GLY A 505 7.56 16.02 -22.49
N MET A 506 6.39 15.39 -22.49
CA MET A 506 5.25 15.75 -21.63
C MET A 506 5.26 14.94 -20.33
N ALA A 507 6.37 14.96 -19.60
CA ALA A 507 6.59 14.09 -18.44
C ALA A 507 5.50 14.20 -17.35
N HIS A 508 4.94 15.40 -17.15
CA HIS A 508 3.88 15.62 -16.17
C HIS A 508 2.53 15.01 -16.58
N VAL A 509 2.22 15.03 -17.88
CA VAL A 509 1.02 14.36 -18.41
C VAL A 509 1.20 12.86 -18.36
N SER A 510 2.39 12.35 -18.71
CA SER A 510 2.72 10.93 -18.55
C SER A 510 2.51 10.45 -17.12
N ARG A 511 3.00 11.21 -16.13
CA ARG A 511 2.77 10.91 -14.70
C ARG A 511 1.28 10.87 -14.34
N ASN A 512 0.49 11.82 -14.80
CA ASN A 512 -0.95 11.82 -14.56
C ASN A 512 -1.63 10.59 -15.18
N VAL A 513 -1.25 10.23 -16.41
CA VAL A 513 -1.75 9.03 -17.09
C VAL A 513 -1.41 7.79 -16.26
N LEU A 514 -0.17 7.65 -15.77
CA LEU A 514 0.24 6.52 -14.92
C LEU A 514 -0.58 6.43 -13.62
N ILE A 515 -0.92 7.56 -13.01
CA ILE A 515 -1.78 7.59 -11.82
C ILE A 515 -3.19 7.15 -12.16
N CYS A 516 -3.71 7.57 -13.32
CA CYS A 516 -5.00 7.09 -13.81
C CYS A 516 -4.95 5.59 -14.15
N THR A 517 -3.84 5.08 -14.70
CA THR A 517 -3.61 3.64 -14.92
C THR A 517 -3.69 2.88 -13.60
N MET A 518 -3.02 3.38 -12.58
CA MET A 518 -3.02 2.78 -11.25
C MET A 518 -4.42 2.84 -10.62
N TYR A 519 -5.16 3.94 -10.78
CA TYR A 519 -6.57 4.03 -10.37
C TYR A 519 -7.44 2.97 -11.06
N ILE A 520 -7.28 2.77 -12.37
CA ILE A 520 -8.00 1.73 -13.13
C ILE A 520 -7.61 0.34 -12.59
N ALA A 521 -6.31 0.05 -12.48
CA ALA A 521 -5.82 -1.23 -12.00
C ALA A 521 -6.35 -1.55 -10.60
N LEU A 522 -6.21 -0.62 -9.66
CA LEU A 522 -6.73 -0.79 -8.30
C LEU A 522 -8.25 -0.95 -8.30
N GLY A 523 -8.98 -0.21 -9.12
CA GLY A 523 -10.44 -0.27 -9.21
C GLY A 523 -11.00 -1.57 -9.78
N ILE A 524 -10.19 -2.36 -10.49
CA ILE A 524 -10.56 -3.67 -11.04
C ILE A 524 -10.19 -4.78 -10.06
N TYR A 525 -9.00 -4.68 -9.48
CA TYR A 525 -8.37 -5.78 -8.74
C TYR A 525 -8.58 -5.72 -7.22
N LEU A 526 -9.13 -4.63 -6.70
CA LEU A 526 -9.57 -4.45 -5.31
C LEU A 526 -11.07 -4.12 -5.29
#